data_AF-A0A5N5E4F1-F1
#
_entry.id   AF-A0A5N5E4F1-F1
#
_cell.length_a   1.000
_cell.length_b   1.000
_cell.length_c   1.000
_cell.angle_alpha   90.00
_cell.angle_beta   90.00
_cell.angle_gamma   90.00
#
_symmetry.space_group_name_H-M   'P 1'
#
loop_
_entity.id
_entity.type
_entity.pdbx_description
1 polymer ?
#
loop_
_entity_poly.entity_id
_entity_poly.type
_entity_poly.pdbx_seq_one_letter_code
_entity_poly.pdbx_strand_id
1 'polypeptide(L)' 'MTASAKRLLLVHAHPDDETITTGGTIARYASEGADVTVLTCTLGEEGEVIGDAWAGLV' A
#
# COMPACT_ATOMS: atom_id res chain seq x y z
N MET A 1 5.71 -26.21 18.52
CA MET A 1 4.85 -25.60 17.49
C MET A 1 5.01 -24.11 17.61
N THR A 2 5.74 -23.46 16.71
CA THR A 2 5.75 -22.00 16.62
C THR A 2 4.35 -21.58 16.19
N ALA A 3 3.74 -20.61 16.89
CA ALA A 3 2.45 -20.08 16.48
C ALA A 3 2.52 -19.65 15.01
N SER A 4 1.51 -20.01 14.21
CA SER A 4 1.42 -19.55 12.82
C SER A 4 1.52 -18.03 12.80
N ALA A 5 2.47 -17.47 12.04
CA ALA A 5 2.55 -16.02 11.86
C ALA A 5 1.20 -15.50 11.35
N LYS A 6 0.76 -14.35 11.88
CA LYS A 6 -0.45 -13.68 11.40
C LYS A 6 -0.26 -13.34 9.91
N ARG A 7 -1.32 -13.44 9.11
CA ARG A 7 -1.30 -13.11 7.68
C ARG A 7 -2.34 -12.04 7.39
N LEU A 8 -1.93 -10.95 6.73
CA LEU A 8 -2.79 -9.82 6.38
C LEU A 8 -2.77 -9.61 4.86
N LEU A 9 -3.94 -9.47 4.26
CA LEU A 9 -4.12 -8.98 2.90
C LEU A 9 -4.88 -7.65 2.96
N LEU A 10 -4.27 -6.58 2.46
CA LEU A 10 -4.88 -5.26 2.36
C LEU A 10 -5.11 -4.95 0.88
N VAL A 11 -6.35 -4.62 0.53
CA VAL A 11 -6.77 -4.39 -0.85
C VAL A 11 -7.13 -2.92 -1.02
N HIS A 12 -6.43 -2.23 -1.91
CA HIS A 12 -6.54 -0.79 -2.15
C HIS A 12 -6.77 -0.50 -3.64
N ALA A 13 -7.38 0.65 -3.94
CA ALA A 13 -7.75 0.99 -5.30
C ALA A 13 -6.53 1.46 -6.11
N HIS A 14 -5.81 2.44 -5.58
CA HIS A 14 -4.71 3.12 -6.27
C HIS A 14 -3.40 3.04 -5.45
N PRO A 15 -2.24 3.30 -6.07
CA PRO A 15 -0.99 3.43 -5.33
C PRO A 15 -1.02 4.69 -4.48
N ASP A 16 -0.79 4.56 -3.15
CA ASP A 16 -0.81 5.57 -2.08
C ASP A 16 -1.90 5.32 -1.02
N ASP A 17 -3.04 4.76 -1.43
CA ASP A 17 -4.18 4.44 -0.58
C ASP A 17 -3.76 3.58 0.62
N GLU A 18 -2.86 2.60 0.41
CA GLU A 18 -2.39 1.71 1.46
C GLU A 18 -1.64 2.46 2.55
N THR A 19 -0.85 3.45 2.15
CA THR A 19 -0.03 4.26 3.04
C THR A 19 -0.90 5.27 3.79
N ILE A 20 -1.80 5.97 3.09
CA ILE A 20 -2.69 7.00 3.66
C ILE A 20 -3.66 6.38 4.65
N THR A 21 -4.29 5.26 4.30
CA THR A 21 -5.40 4.70 5.07
C THR A 21 -4.94 3.66 6.09
N THR A 22 -3.87 2.91 5.79
CA THR A 22 -3.46 1.74 6.59
C THR A 22 -1.96 1.65 6.89
N GLY A 23 -1.16 2.66 6.55
CA GLY A 23 0.31 2.59 6.67
C GLY A 23 0.79 2.25 8.08
N GLY A 24 0.17 2.84 9.11
CA GLY A 24 0.48 2.51 10.52
C GLY A 24 0.12 1.07 10.90
N THR A 25 -0.98 0.54 10.36
CA THR A 25 -1.40 -0.86 10.56
C THR A 25 -0.44 -1.82 9.89
N ILE A 26 -0.04 -1.55 8.64
CA ILE A 26 0.96 -2.32 7.89
C ILE A 26 2.27 -2.36 8.66
N ALA A 27 2.80 -1.19 9.03
CA ALA A 27 4.07 -1.08 9.74
C ALA A 27 4.07 -1.86 11.07
N ARG A 28 3.00 -1.73 11.86
CA ARG A 28 2.85 -2.45 13.11
C ARG A 28 2.90 -3.96 12.90
N TYR A 29 2.05 -4.51 12.05
CA TYR A 29 1.96 -5.97 11.89
C TYR A 29 3.20 -6.55 11.21
N ALA A 30 3.80 -5.84 10.26
CA ALA A 30 5.09 -6.23 9.69
C ALA A 30 6.19 -6.30 10.78
N SER A 31 6.24 -5.31 11.70
CA SER A 31 7.21 -5.31 12.81
C SER A 31 6.96 -6.41 13.84
N GLU A 32 5.71 -6.86 13.99
CA GLU A 32 5.33 -8.01 14.84
C GLU A 32 5.62 -9.36 14.15
N GLY A 33 6.17 -9.37 12.93
CA GLY A 33 6.52 -10.58 12.18
C GLY A 33 5.33 -11.22 11.44
N ALA A 34 4.27 -10.45 11.18
CA ALA A 34 3.19 -10.90 10.30
C ALA A 34 3.65 -10.92 8.84
N ASP A 35 3.08 -11.85 8.07
CA ASP A 35 3.17 -11.83 6.60
C ASP A 35 2.11 -10.87 6.07
N VAL A 36 2.55 -9.78 5.44
CA VAL A 36 1.69 -8.69 4.99
C VAL A 36 1.79 -8.58 3.47
N THR A 37 0.65 -8.73 2.80
CA THR A 37 0.51 -8.50 1.36
C THR A 37 -0.40 -7.30 1.13
N VAL A 38 0.06 -6.38 0.27
CA VAL A 38 -0.76 -5.29 -0.27
C VAL A 38 -1.13 -5.63 -1.70
N LEU A 39 -2.41 -5.56 -2.03
CA LEU A 39 -2.92 -5.66 -3.38
C LEU A 39 -3.45 -4.28 -3.78
N THR A 40 -2.88 -3.73 -4.85
CA THR A 40 -3.33 -2.49 -5.47
C THR A 40 -4.02 -2.82 -6.79
N CYS A 41 -5.27 -2.38 -6.95
CA CYS A 41 -6.11 -2.78 -8.09
C CYS A 41 -5.70 -2.11 -9.41
N THR A 42 -5.18 -0.89 -9.35
CA THR A 42 -4.83 -0.07 -10.53
C THR A 42 -3.40 0.46 -10.42
N LEU A 43 -2.89 1.03 -11.51
CA LEU A 43 -1.60 1.74 -11.48
C LEU A 43 -1.78 3.24 -11.19
N GLY A 44 -3.01 3.72 -11.04
CA GLY A 44 -3.31 5.14 -10.88
C GLY A 44 -3.16 5.91 -12.19
N GLU A 45 -3.54 5.28 -13.31
CA GLU A 45 -3.32 5.78 -14.67
C GLU A 45 -3.94 7.17 -14.93
N GLU A 46 -4.99 7.51 -14.20
CA GLU A 46 -5.72 8.80 -14.29
C GLU A 46 -5.38 9.75 -13.12
N GLY A 47 -4.29 9.47 -12.39
CA GLY A 47 -3.80 10.32 -11.31
C GLY A 47 -3.16 11.62 -11.82
N GLU A 48 -3.20 12.66 -10.99
CA GLU A 48 -2.52 13.92 -11.30
C GLU A 48 -1.03 13.84 -10.97
N VAL A 49 -0.19 14.50 -11.77
CA VAL A 49 1.24 14.65 -11.47
C VAL A 49 1.46 15.99 -10.74
N ILE A 50 2.04 15.92 -9.55
CA ILE A 50 2.33 17.11 -8.75
C ILE A 50 3.55 17.86 -9.32
N GLY A 51 3.36 19.14 -9.61
CA GLY A 51 4.42 20.10 -9.95
C GLY A 51 4.56 20.36 -11.45
N ASP A 52 4.77 21.64 -11.78
CA ASP A 52 4.77 22.16 -13.17
C ASP A 52 5.78 21.46 -14.08
N ALA A 53 6.93 21.06 -13.54
CA ALA A 53 8.01 20.42 -14.30
C ALA A 53 7.59 19.06 -14.88
N TRP A 54 6.61 18.38 -14.27
CA TRP A 54 6.25 17.00 -14.58
C TRP A 54 4.81 16.84 -15.06
N ALA A 55 4.02 17.93 -15.11
CA ALA A 55 2.60 17.92 -15.46
C ALA A 55 2.26 17.40 -16.88
N GLY A 56 3.25 17.26 -17.76
CA GLY A 56 3.10 16.71 -19.11
C GLY A 56 3.62 15.28 -19.29
N LEU A 57 4.02 14.60 -18.22
CA LEU A 57 4.41 13.18 -18.26
C LEU A 57 3.15 12.32 -18.24
N VAL A 58 2.47 12.24 -19.39
CA VAL A 58 1.39 11.28 -19.68
C VAL A 58 1.53 10.74 -21.09
#